data_AF-A0A7C2ASF5-F1
#
_entry.id   AF-A0A7C2ASF5-F1
#
_cell.length_a   1.000
_cell.length_b   1.000
_cell.length_c   1.000
_cell.angle_alpha   90.00
_cell.angle_beta   90.00
_cell.angle_gamma   90.00
#
_symmetry.space_group_name_H-M   'P 1'
#
loop_
_entity.id
_entity.type
_entity.pdbx_description
1 polymer ?
#
loop_
_entity_poly.entity_id
_entity_poly.type
_entity_poly.pdbx_seq_one_letter_code
_entity_poly.pdbx_strand_id
1 'polypeptide(L)'
;MLKPRIKVGSYYELRLKNSQKIMFAVLYGFESGRNKDVYAVRMYTKNRDFEFPVKKQLFKKWVDEGRVKEITSDEALTYATEGGLK
;
A
#
# COMPACT_ATOMS: atom_id res chain seq x y z
N MET A 1 16.99 5.45 -13.03
CA MET A 1 15.66 4.83 -12.85
C MET A 1 14.73 5.82 -12.19
N LEU A 2 13.59 6.14 -12.82
CA LEU A 2 12.57 7.02 -12.23
C LEU A 2 11.96 6.34 -11.00
N LYS A 3 12.09 6.97 -9.83
CA LYS A 3 11.52 6.45 -8.58
C LYS A 3 9.98 6.47 -8.68
N PRO A 4 9.27 5.38 -8.31
CA PRO A 4 7.81 5.34 -8.38
C PRO A 4 7.19 6.46 -7.55
N ARG A 5 6.34 7.29 -8.18
CA ARG A 5 5.49 8.25 -7.48
C ARG A 5 4.25 7.50 -7.00
N ILE A 6 3.81 7.77 -5.77
CA ILE A 6 2.60 7.16 -5.19
C ILE A 6 1.41 7.56 -6.04
N LYS A 7 0.60 6.58 -6.46
CA LYS A 7 -0.58 6.77 -7.29
C LYS A 7 -1.83 6.44 -6.50
N VAL A 8 -2.74 7.41 -6.44
CA VAL A 8 -4.10 7.17 -5.93
C VAL A 8 -4.83 6.25 -6.91
N GLY A 9 -5.58 5.29 -6.39
CA GLY A 9 -6.25 4.23 -7.16
C GLY A 9 -5.37 3.03 -7.50
N SER A 10 -4.09 3.04 -7.14
CA SER A 10 -3.18 1.90 -7.36
C SER A 10 -3.11 0.96 -6.15
N TYR A 11 -2.73 -0.28 -6.45
CA TYR A 11 -2.55 -1.37 -5.48
C TYR A 11 -1.08 -1.68 -5.31
N TYR A 12 -0.70 -2.08 -4.10
CA TYR A 12 0.68 -2.29 -3.72
C TYR A 12 0.86 -3.52 -2.83
N GLU A 13 1.93 -4.28 -3.08
CA GLU A 13 2.51 -5.26 -2.17
C GLU A 13 3.57 -4.57 -1.31
N LEU A 14 3.45 -4.66 0.02
CA LEU A 14 4.47 -4.29 0.99
C LEU A 14 5.12 -5.54 1.58
N ARG A 15 6.45 -5.61 1.48
CA ARG A 15 7.27 -6.63 2.12
C ARG A 15 7.71 -6.17 3.51
N LEU A 16 7.40 -6.99 4.51
CA LEU A 16 7.92 -6.86 5.87
C LEU A 16 9.24 -7.62 6.02
N LYS A 17 9.98 -7.35 7.10
CA LYS A 17 11.30 -7.95 7.36
C LYS A 17 11.28 -9.48 7.43
N ASN A 18 10.15 -10.07 7.81
CA ASN A 18 10.00 -11.52 8.04
C ASN A 18 9.40 -12.25 6.83
N SER A 19 9.64 -11.77 5.61
CA SER A 19 9.04 -12.29 4.35
C SER A 19 7.51 -12.19 4.26
N GLN A 20 6.83 -11.74 5.31
CA GLN A 20 5.40 -11.45 5.30
C GLN A 20 5.10 -10.33 4.31
N LYS A 21 4.00 -10.51 3.59
CA LYS A 21 3.49 -9.55 2.62
C LYS A 21 2.22 -8.93 3.15
N ILE A 22 1.97 -7.69 2.76
CA ILE A 22 0.71 -6.99 2.97
C ILE A 22 0.29 -6.43 1.62
N MET A 23 -0.97 -6.64 1.25
CA MET A 23 -1.56 -5.98 0.08
C MET A 23 -2.42 -4.82 0.53
N PHE A 24 -2.27 -3.68 -0.14
CA PHE A 24 -3.09 -2.52 0.14
C PHE A 24 -3.38 -1.67 -1.10
N ALA A 25 -4.49 -0.94 -1.07
CA ALA A 25 -4.86 0.07 -2.08
C ALA A 25 -4.65 1.49 -1.53
N VAL A 26 -4.17 2.41 -2.36
CA VAL A 26 -4.13 3.85 -2.02
C VAL A 26 -5.42 4.49 -2.49
N LEU A 27 -6.29 4.89 -1.57
CA LEU A 27 -7.65 5.31 -1.91
C LEU A 27 -7.74 6.80 -2.27
N TYR A 28 -7.14 7.67 -1.46
CA TYR A 28 -7.11 9.12 -1.68
C TYR A 28 -5.99 9.77 -0.86
N GLY A 29 -5.54 10.94 -1.29
CA GLY A 29 -4.61 11.77 -0.52
C GLY A 29 -5.37 12.88 0.21
N PHE A 30 -5.14 13.04 1.50
CA PHE A 30 -5.67 14.18 2.24
C PHE A 30 -4.73 15.39 2.05
N GLU A 31 -5.32 16.53 1.68
CA GLU A 31 -4.64 17.83 1.76
C GLU A 31 -5.15 18.57 3.00
N SER A 32 -4.35 18.61 4.05
CA SER A 32 -4.55 19.56 5.15
C SER A 32 -3.35 20.50 5.20
N GLY A 33 -3.53 21.77 4.80
CA GLY A 33 -2.58 22.88 5.01
C GLY A 33 -1.14 22.66 4.54
N ARG A 34 -0.77 23.27 3.39
CA ARG A 34 0.58 23.39 2.78
C ARG A 34 1.44 22.11 2.63
N ASN A 35 1.06 20.96 3.19
CA ASN A 35 1.81 19.71 3.14
C ASN A 35 0.88 18.55 2.74
N LYS A 36 1.06 18.06 1.50
CA LYS A 36 0.33 16.93 0.88
C LYS A 36 0.84 15.59 1.44
N ASP A 37 0.58 15.32 2.71
CA ASP A 37 1.42 14.39 3.47
C ASP A 37 0.77 13.11 3.96
N VAL A 38 -0.53 12.86 3.72
CA VAL A 38 -1.20 11.64 4.20
C VAL A 38 -2.04 10.99 3.10
N TYR A 39 -1.88 9.67 2.95
CA TYR A 39 -2.69 8.82 2.07
C TYR A 39 -3.62 7.94 2.91
N ALA A 40 -4.89 7.84 2.54
CA ALA A 40 -5.76 6.77 3.00
C ALA A 40 -5.37 5.48 2.29
N VAL A 41 -5.09 4.43 3.06
CA VAL A 41 -4.69 3.12 2.56
C VAL A 41 -5.65 2.07 3.08
N ARG A 42 -6.11 1.17 2.20
CA ARG A 42 -6.96 0.02 2.56
C ARG A 42 -6.16 -1.26 2.52
N MET A 43 -6.03 -1.93 3.65
CA MET A 43 -5.39 -3.25 3.74
C MET A 43 -6.43 -4.35 3.62
N TYR A 44 -6.09 -5.40 2.86
CA TYR A 44 -6.94 -6.57 2.67
C TYR A 44 -6.38 -7.77 3.44
N THR A 45 -7.25 -8.45 4.19
CA THR A 45 -6.97 -9.74 4.85
C THR A 45 -8.04 -10.75 4.44
N LYS A 46 -7.85 -12.03 4.79
CA LYS A 46 -8.78 -13.12 4.39
C LYS A 46 -10.26 -12.83 4.68
N ASN A 47 -10.53 -12.20 5.82
CA ASN A 47 -11.90 -12.06 6.34
C ASN A 47 -12.28 -10.61 6.62
N ARG A 48 -11.37 -9.65 6.43
CA ARG A 48 -11.54 -8.25 6.82
C ARG A 48 -10.71 -7.34 5.95
N ASP A 49 -11.18 -6.13 5.79
CA ASP A 49 -10.39 -5.00 5.33
C ASP A 49 -10.44 -3.89 6.37
N PHE A 50 -9.40 -3.06 6.40
CA PHE A 50 -9.40 -1.86 7.22
C PHE A 50 -8.67 -0.73 6.52
N GLU A 51 -9.15 0.49 6.75
CA GLU A 51 -8.58 1.72 6.22
C GLU A 51 -7.77 2.43 7.30
N PHE A 52 -6.58 2.91 6.96
CA PHE A 52 -5.74 3.67 7.88
C PHE A 52 -4.91 4.72 7.13
N PRO A 53 -4.57 5.84 7.79
CA PRO A 53 -3.74 6.87 7.19
C PRO A 53 -2.26 6.46 7.17
N VAL A 54 -1.58 6.76 6.07
CA VAL A 54 -0.13 6.58 5.90
C VAL A 54 0.51 7.89 5.50
N LYS A 55 1.53 8.33 6.25
CA LYS A 55 2.30 9.52 5.88
C LYS A 55 3.07 9.28 4.57
N LYS A 56 3.08 10.27 3.69
CA LYS A 56 3.83 10.27 2.42
C LYS A 56 5.31 9.95 2.63
N GLN A 57 5.92 10.48 3.70
CA GLN A 57 7.32 10.19 4.04
C GLN A 57 7.55 8.70 4.34
N LEU A 58 6.63 8.07 5.06
CA LEU A 58 6.71 6.65 5.39
C LEU A 58 6.55 5.79 4.14
N PHE A 59 5.58 6.10 3.29
CA PHE A 59 5.40 5.41 2.02
C PHE A 59 6.63 5.58 1.12
N LYS A 60 7.14 6.81 1.00
CA LYS A 60 8.35 7.12 0.24
C LYS A 60 9.55 6.31 0.75
N LYS A 61 9.71 6.19 2.07
CA LYS A 61 10.73 5.34 2.69
C LYS A 61 10.58 3.89 2.23
N TRP A 62 9.37 3.32 2.23
CA TRP A 62 9.17 1.95 1.75
C TRP A 62 9.48 1.76 0.26
N VAL A 63 9.17 2.76 -0.58
CA VAL A 63 9.53 2.75 -2.01
C VAL A 63 11.05 2.83 -2.19
N ASP A 64 11.71 3.76 -1.49
CA ASP A 64 13.16 3.95 -1.55
C ASP A 64 13.92 2.72 -0.98
N GLU A 65 13.34 2.01 -0.01
CA GLU A 65 13.85 0.73 0.53
C GLU A 65 13.52 -0.49 -0.36
N GLY A 66 12.82 -0.32 -1.49
CA GLY A 66 12.43 -1.43 -2.37
C GLY A 66 11.44 -2.40 -1.73
N ARG A 67 10.73 -1.97 -0.68
CA ARG A 67 9.78 -2.81 0.07
C ARG A 67 8.38 -2.79 -0.53
N VAL A 68 8.10 -1.84 -1.42
CA VAL A 68 6.79 -1.69 -2.07
C VAL A 68 6.91 -2.02 -3.55
N LYS A 69 5.98 -2.82 -4.05
CA LYS A 69 5.81 -3.15 -5.47
C LYS A 69 4.38 -2.83 -5.87
N GLU A 70 4.18 -2.10 -6.98
CA GLU A 70 2.85 -1.90 -7.57
C GLU A 70 2.34 -3.24 -8.13
N ILE A 71 1.07 -3.55 -7.89
CA ILE A 71 0.38 -4.78 -8.32
C ILE A 71 -0.97 -4.43 -8.95
N THR A 72 -1.62 -5.41 -9.58
CA THR A 72 -2.98 -5.25 -10.10
C THR A 72 -4.04 -5.40 -9.00
N SER A 73 -5.27 -4.95 -9.29
CA SER A 73 -6.45 -5.22 -8.45
C SER A 73 -6.69 -6.72 -8.28
N ASP A 74 -6.45 -7.50 -9.34
CA ASP A 74 -6.69 -8.94 -9.36
C ASP A 74 -5.67 -9.66 -8.47
N GLU A 75 -4.38 -9.28 -8.53
CA GLU A 75 -3.36 -9.79 -7.61
C GLU A 75 -3.71 -9.50 -6.14
N ALA A 76 -4.22 -8.30 -5.86
CA ALA A 76 -4.66 -7.92 -4.52
C ALA A 76 -5.89 -8.72 -4.05
N LEU A 77 -6.86 -8.93 -4.96
CA LEU A 77 -8.08 -9.69 -4.69
C LEU A 77 -7.77 -11.16 -4.42
N THR A 78 -6.95 -11.81 -5.27
CA THR A 78 -6.51 -13.19 -5.08
C THR A 78 -5.81 -13.37 -3.73
N TYR A 79 -4.92 -12.44 -3.37
CA TYR A 79 -4.26 -12.48 -2.05
C TYR A 79 -5.27 -12.37 -0.90
N ALA A 80 -6.30 -11.53 -1.04
CA ALA A 80 -7.34 -11.37 -0.04
C ALA A 80 -8.24 -12.61 0.06
N THR A 81 -8.59 -13.27 -1.05
CA THR A 81 -9.56 -14.38 -1.04
C THR A 81 -8.92 -15.74 -0.73
N GLU A 82 -7.69 -15.98 -1.19
CA GLU A 82 -7.04 -17.30 -1.10
C GLU A 82 -6.21 -17.50 0.18
N GLY A 83 -6.21 -16.51 1.08
CA GLY A 83 -5.49 -16.61 2.35
C GLY A 83 -4.03 -16.20 2.19
N GLY A 84 -3.82 -14.91 1.95
CA GLY A 84 -2.54 -14.25 2.09
C GLY A 84 -1.99 -14.36 3.52
N LEU A 85 -1.25 -15.45 3.77
CA LEU A 85 -0.18 -15.67 4.76
C LEU A 85 0.17 -17.17 4.69
N LYS A 86 1.11 -17.53 3.81
CA LYS A 86 2.03 -18.66 4.02
C LYS A 86 3.43 -18.10 4.07
#